data_AF-A0A7V9IW63-F1
#
_entry.id   AF-A0A7V9IW63-F1
#
_cell.length_a   1.000
_cell.length_b   1.000
_cell.length_c   1.000
_cell.angle_alpha   90.00
_cell.angle_beta   90.00
_cell.angle_gamma   90.00
#
_symmetry.space_group_name_H-M   'P 1'
#
loop_
_entity.id
_entity.type
_entity.pdbx_description
1 polymer ?
#
loop_
_entity_poly.entity_id
_entity_poly.type
_entity_poly.pdbx_seq_one_letter_code
_entity_poly.pdbx_strand_id
1 'polypeptide(L)' 'TNRNTHFMTWNLLHLARMLKDAGGIPAHGNRRSEWDAGCSREQANPEHR' A
#
# COMPACT_ATOMS: atom_id res chain seq x y z
N THR A 1 5.16 20.28 16.64
CA THR A 1 4.73 19.05 15.90
C THR A 1 5.49 18.83 14.58
N ASN A 2 6.46 19.67 14.20
CA ASN A 2 7.15 19.55 12.89
C ASN A 2 8.34 18.57 12.89
N ARG A 3 9.01 18.40 14.04
CA ARG A 3 10.16 17.50 14.18
C ARG A 3 9.85 16.05 13.80
N ASN A 4 8.72 15.53 14.26
CA ASN A 4 8.33 14.14 13.98
C ASN A 4 7.98 13.94 12.50
N THR A 5 7.35 14.93 11.86
CA THR A 5 7.05 14.89 10.41
C THR A 5 8.30 14.88 9.56
N HIS A 6 9.35 15.61 9.94
CA HIS A 6 10.65 15.55 9.26
C HIS A 6 11.28 14.16 9.33
N PHE A 7 11.32 13.55 10.52
CA PHE A 7 11.83 12.18 10.66
C PHE A 7 11.00 11.15 9.91
N MET A 8 9.67 11.27 9.96
CA MET A 8 8.77 10.41 9.19
C MET A 8 9.05 10.53 7.68
N THR A 9 9.15 11.75 7.15
CA THR A 9 9.42 11.98 5.73
C THR A 9 10.76 11.39 5.32
N TRP A 10 11.80 11.60 6.12
CA TRP A 10 13.12 11.02 5.87
C TRP A 10 13.08 9.49 5.82
N ASN A 11 12.47 8.87 6.84
CA ASN A 11 12.35 7.41 6.93
C ASN A 11 11.58 6.83 5.74
N LEU A 12 10.48 7.47 5.33
CA LEU A 12 9.69 7.02 4.19
C LEU A 12 10.46 7.09 2.88
N LEU A 13 11.26 8.14 2.66
CA LEU A 13 12.09 8.25 1.45
C LEU A 13 13.23 7.22 1.42
N HIS A 14 13.81 6.91 2.58
CA HIS A 14 14.84 5.88 2.70
C HIS A 14 14.25 4.49 2.42
N LEU A 15 13.08 4.20 2.99
CA LEU A 15 12.36 2.96 2.73
C LEU A 15 11.98 2.84 1.25
N ALA A 16 11.48 3.91 0.63
CA ALA A 16 11.16 3.92 -0.80
C ALA A 16 12.38 3.63 -1.67
N ARG A 17 13.56 4.14 -1.30
CA ARG A 17 14.82 3.81 -1.98
C ARG A 17 15.17 2.33 -1.84
N MET A 18 15.14 1.79 -0.63
CA MET A 18 15.42 0.37 -0.39
C MET A 18 14.49 -0.54 -1.18
N LEU A 19 13.20 -0.21 -1.23
CA LEU A 19 12.22 -0.95 -2.01
C LEU A 19 12.52 -0.86 -3.51
N LYS A 20 12.86 0.33 -4.02
CA LYS A 20 13.24 0.50 -5.43
C LYS A 20 14.45 -0.36 -5.80
N ASP A 21 15.47 -0.39 -4.93
CA ASP A 21 16.69 -1.16 -5.16
C ASP A 21 16.43 -2.68 -5.08
N ALA A 22 15.45 -3.11 -4.28
CA ALA A 22 15.02 -4.51 -4.15
C ALA A 22 14.05 -5.00 -5.25
N GLY A 23 13.73 -4.17 -6.26
CA GLY A 23 12.80 -4.54 -7.35
C GLY A 23 11.35 -4.12 -7.13
N GLY A 24 11.10 -3.23 -6.15
CA GLY A 24 9.80 -2.64 -5.87
C GLY A 24 8.89 -3.52 -4.99
N ILE A 25 7.68 -3.03 -4.76
CA ILE A 25 6.62 -3.84 -4.13
C ILE A 25 5.90 -4.60 -5.26
N PRO A 26 5.78 -5.93 -5.18
CA PRO A 26 5.03 -6.69 -6.14
C PRO A 26 3.59 -6.16 -6.31
N ALA A 27 3.12 -6.09 -7.56
CA ALA A 27 1.77 -5.63 -7.87
C ALA A 27 0.65 -6.62 -7.50
N HIS A 28 0.99 -7.80 -6.95
CA HIS A 28 -0.02 -8.72 -6.44
C HIS A 28 -0.57 -8.19 -5.11
N GLY A 29 -1.89 -8.00 -5.01
CA GLY A 29 -2.55 -7.51 -3.80
C GLY A 29 -2.68 -5.98 -3.68
N ASN A 30 -1.83 -5.18 -4.33
CA ASN A 30 -1.99 -3.72 -4.41
C ASN A 30 -2.62 -3.29 -5.75
N ARG A 31 -3.67 -4.00 -6.18
CA ARG A 31 -4.39 -3.68 -7.42
C ARG A 31 -5.62 -2.87 -7.09
N ARG A 32 -5.60 -1.59 -7.44
CA ARG A 32 -6.76 -0.70 -7.30
C ARG A 32 -7.97 -1.23 -8.07
N SER A 33 -7.76 -1.84 -9.25
CA SER A 33 -8.85 -2.45 -10.01
C SER A 33 -9.51 -3.64 -9.29
N GLU A 34 -8.75 -4.42 -8.51
CA GLU A 34 -9.30 -5.53 -7.72
C GLU A 34 -10.02 -5.02 -6.45
N TRP A 35 -9.56 -3.90 -5.90
CA TRP A 35 -10.20 -3.19 -4.80
C TRP A 35 -11.52 -2.52 -5.23
N ASP A 36 -11.49 -1.76 -6.33
CA ASP A 36 -12.65 -1.09 -6.92
C ASP A 36 -13.68 -2.10 -7.46
N ALA A 37 -13.22 -3.29 -7.89
CA ALA A 37 -14.10 -4.39 -8.31
C ALA A 37 -14.86 -5.05 -7.14
N GLY A 38 -14.58 -4.68 -5.87
CA GLY A 38 -15.30 -5.22 -4.73
C GLY A 38 -15.21 -6.75 -4.62
N CYS A 39 -14.10 -7.34 -5.08
CA CYS A 39 -13.82 -8.77 -4.98
C CYS A 39 -12.85 -9.06 -3.84
N SER A 40 -12.98 -8.35 -2.71
CA SER A 40 -12.20 -8.67 -1.52
C SER A 40 -12.77 -9.94 -0.91
N ARG A 41 -11.91 -10.96 -0.75
CA ARG A 41 -12.28 -12.28 -0.22
C ARG A 41 -12.85 -12.25 1.21
N GLU A 42 -12.79 -11.08 1.86
CA GLU A 42 -13.21 -10.79 3.22
C GLU A 42 -14.50 -9.94 3.30
N GLN A 43 -15.10 -9.56 2.17
CA GLN A 43 -16.39 -8.88 2.19
C GLN A 43 -17.48 -9.81 2.72
N ALA A 44 -17.91 -9.57 3.96
CA ALA A 44 -18.97 -10.30 4.65
C ALA A 44 -20.39 -9.98 4.11
N ASN A 45 -20.50 -9.29 2.97
CA ASN A 45 -21.75 -8.74 2.50
C ASN A 45 -22.45 -9.70 1.50
N PRO A 46 -23.64 -10.24 1.81
CA PRO A 46 -24.26 -11.31 1.04
C PRO A 46 -24.77 -10.89 -0.35
N GLU A 47 -24.91 -9.61 -0.64
CA GLU A 47 -25.40 -9.11 -1.96
C GLU A 47 -24.32 -8.95 -3.05
N HIS A 48 -23.02 -9.09 -2.73
CA HIS A 48 -21.93 -8.89 -3.70
C HIS A 48 -20.98 -10.10 -3.72
N ARG A 49 -21.55 -11.28 -3.95
CA ARG A 49 -20.80 -12.52 -4.18
C ARG A 49 -20.68 -12.83 -5.67
#